data_AF-A0A6L6G6U3-F1
#
_entry.id   AF-A0A6L6G6U3-F1
#
_cell.length_a   1.000
_cell.length_b   1.000
_cell.length_c   1.000
_cell.angle_alpha   90.00
_cell.angle_beta   90.00
_cell.angle_gamma   90.00
#
_symmetry.space_group_name_H-M   'P 1'
#
loop_
_entity.id
_entity.type
_entity.pdbx_description
1 polymer ?
#
loop_
_entity_poly.entity_id
_entity_poly.type
_entity_poly.pdbx_seq_one_letter_code
_entity_poly.pdbx_strand_id
1 'polypeptide(L)'
;MLNNYERIKNKNIEKNGQGNYWIEDVNTDRNTNLKIYEPNKSRIAQNISMIRGKRTKDEFSKLIGVSPSSVSHYENKFAIPSNKTIKKIIKLKEAKELTVNDLLYGKPREYLKDIFGEIRDLTEDDRVNFYEVMEKFLLDNPAYYGYEDSLVSQAIQHFASFKYSPDFIMLARLYGVEKQNVHMFNFNVNKYEQSKDSNYRYEIERRAGFHKYIMPMLEKELHKFDDLEEVAVRLKNTLSLLEFEKEKEKE
;
A
#
# COMPACT_ATOMS: atom_id res chain seq x y z
N MET A 1 20.22 10.33 3.29
CA MET A 1 19.00 9.95 2.56
C MET A 1 17.82 10.41 3.38
N LEU A 2 16.97 11.28 2.83
CA LEU A 2 15.75 11.77 3.48
C LEU A 2 14.70 10.65 3.49
N ASN A 3 13.92 10.51 4.57
CA ASN A 3 12.80 9.56 4.58
C ASN A 3 11.67 10.07 3.67
N ASN A 4 10.75 9.20 3.25
CA ASN A 4 9.69 9.56 2.30
C ASN A 4 8.80 10.73 2.79
N TYR A 5 8.65 10.93 4.11
CA TYR A 5 7.95 12.08 4.69
C TYR A 5 8.54 13.44 4.26
N GLU A 6 9.87 13.54 4.26
CA GLU A 6 10.60 14.74 3.81
C GLU A 6 10.57 14.90 2.27
N ARG A 7 10.45 13.81 1.51
CA ARG A 7 10.34 13.84 0.04
C ARG A 7 8.96 14.27 -0.46
N ILE A 8 7.90 13.86 0.24
CA ILE A 8 6.50 14.15 -0.10
C ILE A 8 6.15 15.62 0.19
N LYS A 9 6.77 16.22 1.21
CA LYS A 9 6.58 17.64 1.59
C LYS A 9 6.94 18.65 0.48
N ASN A 10 7.70 18.24 -0.54
CA ASN A 10 8.15 19.08 -1.66
C ASN A 10 7.31 18.89 -2.95
N LYS A 11 6.20 18.15 -2.89
CA LYS A 11 5.24 18.05 -4.00
C LYS A 11 3.95 18.76 -3.60
N ASN A 12 3.27 19.38 -4.56
CA ASN A 12 1.96 20.02 -4.43
C ASN A 12 0.91 19.01 -3.93
N ILE A 13 0.89 18.75 -2.63
CA ILE A 13 -0.08 17.89 -1.97
C ILE A 13 -0.58 18.71 -0.78
N GLU A 14 -1.77 19.29 -0.94
CA GLU A 14 -2.36 20.12 0.10
C GLU A 14 -2.87 19.24 1.24
N LYS A 15 -2.58 19.65 2.47
CA LYS A 15 -3.16 19.05 3.67
C LYS A 15 -4.52 19.67 3.90
N ASN A 16 -5.56 18.85 4.10
CA ASN A 16 -6.81 19.39 4.63
C ASN A 16 -6.65 19.78 6.11
N GLY A 17 -7.60 20.53 6.66
CA GLY A 17 -7.59 21.00 8.06
C GLY A 17 -7.55 19.89 9.14
N GLN A 18 -7.58 18.61 8.74
CA GLN A 18 -7.47 17.43 9.60
C GLN A 18 -6.14 16.67 9.43
N GLY A 19 -5.27 17.11 8.52
CA GLY A 19 -3.95 16.51 8.29
C GLY A 19 -3.90 15.38 7.24
N ASN A 20 -4.99 15.16 6.49
CA ASN A 20 -5.04 14.17 5.40
C ASN A 20 -4.53 14.78 4.09
N TYR A 21 -3.89 13.95 3.26
CA TYR A 21 -3.45 14.29 1.92
C TYR A 21 -4.49 13.82 0.90
N TRP A 22 -4.97 14.71 0.03
CA TRP A 22 -5.81 14.35 -1.11
C TRP A 22 -5.00 14.47 -2.40
N ILE A 23 -5.22 13.55 -3.33
CA ILE A 23 -4.94 13.76 -4.75
C ILE A 23 -6.29 14.15 -5.34
N GLU A 24 -6.43 15.38 -5.81
CA GLU A 24 -7.58 15.73 -6.65
C GLU A 24 -7.44 14.95 -7.96
N ASP A 25 -8.21 13.89 -8.11
CA ASP A 25 -8.58 13.39 -9.42
C ASP A 25 -10.11 13.32 -9.50
N VAL A 26 -10.60 13.86 -10.61
CA VAL A 26 -12.00 14.14 -10.93
C VAL A 26 -12.71 12.82 -11.23
N ASN A 27 -13.91 12.58 -10.66
CA ASN A 27 -14.81 11.44 -10.95
C ASN A 27 -14.60 10.10 -10.24
N THR A 28 -14.39 10.07 -8.92
CA THR A 28 -14.80 8.89 -8.17
C THR A 28 -15.60 9.27 -6.92
N ASP A 29 -16.88 8.91 -6.87
CA ASP A 29 -17.73 8.93 -5.67
C ASP A 29 -17.24 7.95 -4.56
N ARG A 30 -15.99 7.49 -4.65
CA ARG A 30 -15.36 6.59 -3.69
C ARG A 30 -14.66 7.41 -2.61
N ASN A 31 -15.28 7.48 -1.44
CA ASN A 31 -14.62 7.97 -0.23
C ASN A 31 -13.63 6.91 0.27
N THR A 32 -12.41 6.90 -0.28
CA THR A 32 -11.32 6.03 0.17
C THR A 32 -10.47 6.74 1.20
N ASN A 33 -10.25 6.13 2.36
CA ASN A 33 -9.39 6.67 3.43
C ASN A 33 -7.91 6.30 3.23
N LEU A 34 -7.44 6.27 1.97
CA LEU A 34 -6.03 5.99 1.69
C LEU A 34 -5.17 7.11 2.27
N LYS A 35 -4.10 6.73 2.96
CA LYS A 35 -3.18 7.66 3.61
C LYS A 35 -1.75 7.18 3.46
N ILE A 36 -0.84 8.15 3.47
CA ILE A 36 0.59 7.86 3.54
C ILE A 36 0.85 7.26 4.92
N TYR A 37 1.64 6.19 4.94
CA TYR A 37 2.04 5.54 6.17
C TYR A 37 2.73 6.53 7.11
N GLU A 38 2.27 6.54 8.36
CA GLU A 38 2.96 7.22 9.44
C GLU A 38 3.27 6.20 10.54
N PRO A 39 4.50 6.18 11.07
CA PRO A 39 4.84 5.26 12.15
C PRO A 39 3.92 5.43 13.35
N ASN A 40 3.42 4.31 13.88
CA ASN A 40 2.51 4.32 15.02
C ASN A 40 3.22 4.79 16.30
N LYS A 41 3.10 6.09 16.60
CA LYS A 41 3.73 6.73 17.77
C LYS A 41 3.27 6.11 19.10
N SER A 42 2.03 5.62 19.19
CA SER A 42 1.53 4.96 20.39
C SER A 42 2.27 3.65 20.66
N ARG A 43 2.46 2.82 19.62
CA ARG A 43 3.23 1.56 19.72
C ARG A 43 4.68 1.85 20.09
N ILE A 44 5.32 2.80 19.41
CA ILE A 44 6.72 3.19 19.68
C ILE A 44 6.87 3.64 21.14
N ALA A 45 5.98 4.54 21.61
CA ALA A 45 5.97 5.04 22.98
C ALA A 45 5.82 3.90 24.01
N GLN A 46 4.89 2.97 23.77
CA GLN A 46 4.68 1.81 24.63
C GLN A 46 5.92 0.92 24.70
N ASN A 47 6.52 0.60 23.55
CA ASN A 47 7.75 -0.18 23.48
C ASN A 47 8.90 0.48 24.25
N ILE A 48 9.08 1.79 24.11
CA ILE A 48 10.12 2.54 24.83
C ILE A 48 9.87 2.51 26.33
N SER A 49 8.63 2.75 26.77
CA SER A 49 8.25 2.69 28.19
C SER A 49 8.50 1.31 28.79
N MET A 50 8.16 0.24 28.06
CA MET A 50 8.45 -1.14 28.46
C MET A 50 9.95 -1.42 28.58
N ILE A 51 10.76 -0.95 27.62
CA ILE A 51 12.22 -1.14 27.64
C ILE A 51 12.87 -0.35 28.78
N ARG A 52 12.39 0.88 29.05
CA ARG A 52 12.82 1.65 30.22
C ARG A 52 12.55 0.88 31.51
N GLY A 53 11.38 0.26 31.60
CA GLY A 53 10.94 -0.52 32.75
C GLY A 53 10.85 0.36 34.00
N LYS A 54 11.50 -0.07 35.08
CA LYS A 54 11.48 0.64 36.37
C LYS A 54 12.44 1.83 36.46
N ARG A 55 13.33 2.04 35.48
CA ARG A 55 14.29 3.14 35.49
C ARG A 55 13.58 4.48 35.37
N THR A 56 14.08 5.51 36.04
CA THR A 56 13.58 6.87 35.86
C THR A 56 13.89 7.39 34.46
N LYS A 57 13.20 8.44 34.01
CA LYS A 57 13.50 9.09 32.73
C LYS A 57 14.93 9.64 32.69
N ASP A 58 15.45 10.10 33.83
CA ASP A 58 16.82 10.60 33.95
C ASP A 58 17.84 9.48 33.72
N GLU A 59 17.73 8.37 34.46
CA GLU A 59 18.59 7.19 34.32
C GLU A 59 18.56 6.64 32.88
N PHE A 60 17.37 6.49 32.32
CA PHE A 60 17.20 5.97 30.96
C PHE A 60 17.80 6.89 29.89
N SER A 61 17.63 8.21 30.06
CA SER A 61 18.16 9.21 29.14
C SER A 61 19.69 9.19 29.07
N LYS A 62 20.36 8.97 30.21
CA LYS A 62 21.82 8.82 30.29
C LYS A 62 22.30 7.59 29.51
N LEU A 63 21.61 6.47 29.63
CA LEU A 63 21.95 5.22 28.93
C LEU A 63 21.85 5.35 27.39
N ILE A 64 20.84 6.07 26.89
CA ILE A 64 20.66 6.28 25.44
C ILE A 64 21.31 7.57 24.94
N GLY A 65 21.90 8.38 25.84
CA GLY A 65 22.59 9.63 25.54
C GLY A 65 21.69 10.70 24.92
N VAL A 66 20.55 11.00 25.56
CA VAL A 66 19.63 12.09 25.21
C VAL A 66 19.21 12.83 26.49
N SER A 67 18.45 13.92 26.37
CA SER A 67 17.90 14.61 27.55
C SER A 67 16.70 13.86 28.16
N PRO A 68 16.43 13.98 29.48
CA PRO A 68 15.23 13.42 30.10
C PRO A 68 13.92 13.90 29.45
N SER A 69 13.89 15.17 29.01
CA SER A 69 12.76 15.74 28.27
C SER A 69 12.51 15.01 26.94
N SER A 70 13.57 14.60 26.24
CA SER A 70 13.44 13.81 25.00
C SER A 70 12.78 12.47 25.27
N VAL A 71 13.16 11.77 26.35
CA VAL A 71 12.49 10.52 26.76
C VAL A 71 11.00 10.76 27.02
N SER A 72 10.68 11.87 27.70
CA SER A 72 9.28 12.26 27.93
C SER A 72 8.52 12.49 26.61
N HIS A 73 9.13 13.16 25.63
CA HIS A 73 8.52 13.36 24.31
C HIS A 73 8.28 12.05 23.56
N TYR A 74 9.20 11.09 23.69
CA TYR A 74 9.04 9.77 23.06
C TYR A 74 7.90 8.98 23.69
N GLU A 75 7.83 8.91 25.02
CA GLU A 75 6.78 8.16 25.74
C GLU A 75 5.40 8.81 25.66
N ASN A 76 5.35 10.14 25.50
CA ASN A 76 4.10 10.89 25.35
C ASN A 76 3.71 11.11 23.87
N LYS A 77 4.33 10.38 22.93
CA LYS A 77 3.96 10.38 21.49
C LYS A 77 4.18 11.72 20.77
N PHE A 78 4.90 12.65 21.40
CA PHE A 78 5.23 13.95 20.78
C PHE A 78 6.33 13.83 19.72
N ALA A 79 7.26 12.89 19.88
CA ALA A 79 8.37 12.69 18.95
C ALA A 79 8.71 11.22 18.74
N ILE A 80 9.25 10.89 17.56
CA ILE A 80 9.86 9.58 17.27
C ILE A 80 11.39 9.72 17.47
N PRO A 81 12.06 8.79 18.16
CA PRO A 81 13.51 8.87 18.33
C PRO A 81 14.25 8.66 17.00
N SER A 82 15.45 9.24 16.89
CA SER A 82 16.31 9.02 15.72
C SER A 82 16.74 7.54 15.61
N ASN A 83 17.10 7.07 14.41
CA ASN A 83 17.63 5.71 14.22
C ASN A 83 18.84 5.41 15.12
N LYS A 84 19.70 6.40 15.38
CA LYS A 84 20.84 6.25 16.31
C LYS A 84 20.37 6.01 17.74
N THR A 85 19.34 6.75 18.17
CA THR A 85 18.73 6.60 19.50
C THR A 85 18.00 5.27 19.62
N ILE A 86 17.27 4.85 18.60
CA ILE A 86 16.56 3.55 18.57
C ILE A 86 17.53 2.39 18.72
N LYS A 87 18.66 2.40 17.99
CA LYS A 87 19.70 1.37 18.15
C LYS A 87 20.23 1.29 19.57
N LYS A 88 20.37 2.43 20.27
CA LYS A 88 20.77 2.44 21.68
C LYS A 88 19.67 1.90 22.59
N ILE A 89 18.41 2.29 22.39
CA ILE A 89 17.26 1.78 23.14
C ILE A 89 17.18 0.24 23.02
N ILE A 90 17.30 -0.29 21.81
CA ILE A 90 17.27 -1.75 21.56
C ILE A 90 18.41 -2.47 22.28
N LYS A 91 19.63 -1.90 22.28
CA LYS A 91 20.77 -2.48 23.01
C LYS A 91 20.55 -2.59 24.53
N LEU A 92 19.63 -1.81 25.10
CA LEU A 92 19.28 -1.92 26.52
C LEU A 92 18.31 -3.08 26.82
N LYS A 93 17.66 -3.63 25.79
CA LYS A 93 16.83 -4.82 25.94
C LYS A 93 17.74 -6.04 25.93
N GLU A 94 17.77 -6.78 27.03
CA GLU A 94 18.59 -7.99 27.18
C GLU A 94 18.12 -9.14 26.27
N ALA A 95 16.86 -9.09 25.82
CA ALA A 95 16.31 -10.05 24.86
C ALA A 95 16.77 -9.75 23.43
N LYS A 96 17.52 -10.68 22.83
CA LYS A 96 18.16 -10.62 21.50
C LYS A 96 17.23 -10.43 20.28
N GLU A 97 15.93 -10.30 20.48
CA GLU A 97 14.96 -10.47 19.39
C GLU A 97 14.30 -9.18 18.88
N LEU A 98 14.49 -8.03 19.54
CA LEU A 98 13.86 -6.79 19.07
C LEU A 98 14.72 -6.09 18.02
N THR A 99 14.25 -6.01 16.79
CA THR A 99 14.91 -5.26 15.71
C THR A 99 14.46 -3.79 15.67
N VAL A 100 15.16 -2.98 14.87
CA VAL A 100 14.73 -1.59 14.58
C VAL A 100 13.34 -1.59 13.94
N ASN A 101 13.07 -2.57 13.07
CA ASN A 101 11.80 -2.64 12.36
C ASN A 101 10.66 -3.01 13.29
N ASP A 102 10.87 -3.93 14.23
CA ASP A 102 9.86 -4.29 15.23
C ASP A 102 9.48 -3.09 16.11
N LEU A 103 10.46 -2.26 16.46
CA LEU A 103 10.22 -1.09 17.30
C LEU A 103 9.46 0.00 16.52
N LEU A 104 9.85 0.28 15.28
CA LEU A 104 9.29 1.36 14.46
C LEU A 104 7.98 0.97 13.76
N TYR A 105 8.03 -0.14 13.03
CA TYR A 105 6.99 -0.57 12.08
C TYR A 105 6.14 -1.73 12.61
N GLY A 106 6.59 -2.41 13.67
CA GLY A 106 5.86 -3.52 14.29
C GLY A 106 5.99 -4.81 13.49
N LYS A 107 5.02 -5.70 13.66
CA LYS A 107 5.00 -6.98 12.91
C LYS A 107 4.77 -6.71 11.43
N PRO A 108 5.38 -7.50 10.51
CA PRO A 108 5.22 -7.30 9.07
C PRO A 108 3.76 -7.20 8.64
N ARG A 109 2.90 -8.11 9.11
CA ARG A 109 1.47 -8.09 8.76
C ARG A 109 0.72 -6.83 9.22
N GLU A 110 1.04 -6.30 10.40
CA GLU A 110 0.45 -5.05 10.89
C GLU A 110 0.90 -3.86 10.04
N TYR A 111 2.20 -3.81 9.73
CA TYR A 111 2.77 -2.77 8.86
C TYR A 111 2.15 -2.80 7.45
N LEU A 112 1.97 -3.98 6.88
CA LEU A 112 1.28 -4.13 5.58
C LEU A 112 -0.18 -3.71 5.66
N LYS A 113 -0.90 -4.04 6.74
CA LYS A 113 -2.29 -3.58 6.94
C LYS A 113 -2.37 -2.06 7.06
N ASP A 114 -1.39 -1.40 7.69
CA ASP A 114 -1.35 0.06 7.77
C ASP A 114 -1.21 0.72 6.38
N ILE A 115 -0.62 0.02 5.40
CA ILE A 115 -0.40 0.53 4.02
C ILE A 115 -1.53 0.10 3.08
N PHE A 116 -1.90 -1.18 3.08
CA PHE A 116 -2.77 -1.81 2.08
C PHE A 116 -4.16 -2.17 2.63
N GLY A 117 -4.42 -1.99 3.93
CA GLY A 117 -5.64 -2.43 4.60
C GLY A 117 -6.92 -1.84 4.02
N GLU A 118 -6.83 -0.63 3.49
CA GLU A 118 -7.95 0.13 2.93
C GLU A 118 -8.29 -0.23 1.47
N ILE A 119 -7.51 -1.11 0.82
CA ILE A 119 -7.80 -1.58 -0.54
C ILE A 119 -8.99 -2.53 -0.49
N ARG A 120 -10.10 -2.18 -1.15
CA ARG A 120 -11.36 -2.93 -1.10
C ARG A 120 -11.56 -3.87 -2.28
N ASP A 121 -10.89 -3.61 -3.40
CA ASP A 121 -11.10 -4.35 -4.66
C ASP A 121 -10.51 -5.78 -4.67
N LEU A 122 -10.04 -6.28 -3.52
CA LEU A 122 -9.50 -7.62 -3.36
C LEU A 122 -10.53 -8.54 -2.71
N THR A 123 -10.71 -9.73 -3.28
CA THR A 123 -11.44 -10.82 -2.63
C THR A 123 -10.77 -11.20 -1.32
N GLU A 124 -11.49 -11.83 -0.39
CA GLU A 124 -10.90 -12.23 0.89
C GLU A 124 -9.75 -13.22 0.71
N ASP A 125 -9.88 -14.17 -0.22
CA ASP A 125 -8.83 -15.14 -0.54
C ASP A 125 -7.59 -14.44 -1.14
N ASP A 126 -7.79 -13.51 -2.08
CA ASP A 126 -6.69 -12.72 -2.65
C ASP A 126 -6.01 -11.86 -1.60
N ARG A 127 -6.77 -11.31 -0.65
CA ARG A 127 -6.27 -10.49 0.46
C ARG A 127 -5.43 -11.32 1.43
N VAL A 128 -5.87 -12.53 1.79
CA VAL A 128 -5.11 -13.44 2.65
C VAL A 128 -3.81 -13.84 1.98
N ASN A 129 -3.88 -14.33 0.74
CA ASN A 129 -2.71 -14.70 -0.05
C ASN A 129 -1.74 -13.53 -0.24
N PHE A 130 -2.26 -12.33 -0.49
CA PHE A 130 -1.46 -11.10 -0.58
C PHE A 130 -0.64 -10.85 0.69
N TYR A 131 -1.29 -10.86 1.86
CA TYR A 131 -0.58 -10.59 3.11
C TYR A 131 0.45 -11.67 3.43
N GLU A 132 0.18 -12.94 3.14
CA GLU A 132 1.15 -14.02 3.37
C GLU A 132 2.41 -13.88 2.50
N VAL A 133 2.23 -13.62 1.20
CA VAL A 133 3.34 -13.42 0.26
C VAL A 133 4.16 -12.19 0.65
N MET A 134 3.50 -11.06 0.92
CA MET A 134 4.19 -9.82 1.25
C MET A 134 4.83 -9.84 2.64
N GLU A 135 4.23 -10.53 3.61
CA GLU A 135 4.81 -10.74 4.94
C GLU A 135 6.10 -11.53 4.83
N LYS A 136 6.09 -12.64 4.08
CA LYS A 136 7.29 -13.42 3.80
C LYS A 136 8.35 -12.57 3.08
N PHE A 137 7.96 -11.81 2.06
CA PHE A 137 8.87 -10.89 1.37
C PHE A 137 9.56 -9.91 2.32
N LEU A 138 8.81 -9.30 3.26
CA LEU A 138 9.37 -8.35 4.24
C LEU A 138 10.32 -9.00 5.24
N LEU A 139 10.01 -10.23 5.66
CA LEU A 139 10.89 -11.00 6.55
C LEU A 139 12.21 -11.33 5.85
N ASP A 140 12.16 -11.72 4.58
CA ASP A 140 13.35 -12.00 3.77
C ASP A 140 14.11 -10.72 3.37
N ASN A 141 13.40 -9.58 3.29
CA ASN A 141 13.93 -8.30 2.81
C ASN A 141 13.66 -7.14 3.79
N PRO A 142 14.22 -7.16 5.02
CA PRO A 142 13.92 -6.16 6.05
C PRO A 142 14.38 -4.74 5.71
N ALA A 143 15.15 -4.56 4.63
CA ALA A 143 15.55 -3.25 4.13
C ALA A 143 14.38 -2.45 3.52
N TYR A 144 13.25 -3.10 3.17
CA TYR A 144 12.09 -2.43 2.56
C TYR A 144 11.19 -1.71 3.57
N TYR A 145 11.37 -1.92 4.87
CA TYR A 145 10.68 -1.15 5.90
C TYR A 145 11.01 0.35 5.79
N GLY A 146 9.99 1.19 5.78
CA GLY A 146 10.12 2.64 5.59
C GLY A 146 10.34 3.08 4.14
N TYR A 147 10.23 2.14 3.18
CA TYR A 147 10.28 2.39 1.74
C TYR A 147 8.96 1.95 1.10
N GLU A 148 7.88 2.59 1.51
CA GLU A 148 6.52 2.21 1.11
C GLU A 148 6.29 2.29 -0.40
N ASP A 149 6.94 3.24 -1.10
CA ASP A 149 6.94 3.33 -2.56
C ASP A 149 7.53 2.07 -3.23
N SER A 150 8.63 1.57 -2.67
CA SER A 150 9.25 0.33 -3.13
C SER A 150 8.37 -0.88 -2.83
N LEU A 151 7.73 -0.93 -1.66
CA LEU A 151 6.79 -2.00 -1.31
C LEU A 151 5.56 -2.02 -2.20
N VAL A 152 4.98 -0.86 -2.49
CA VAL A 152 3.86 -0.72 -3.43
C VAL A 152 4.28 -1.16 -4.83
N SER A 153 5.50 -0.83 -5.26
CA SER A 153 6.05 -1.32 -6.54
C SER A 153 6.18 -2.84 -6.58
N GLN A 154 6.67 -3.45 -5.51
CA GLN A 154 6.80 -4.91 -5.39
C GLN A 154 5.44 -5.61 -5.37
N ALA A 155 4.45 -5.04 -4.69
CA ALA A 155 3.09 -5.57 -4.68
C ALA A 155 2.51 -5.70 -6.10
N ILE A 156 2.77 -4.72 -6.99
CA ILE A 156 2.33 -4.79 -8.40
C ILE A 156 3.00 -5.95 -9.16
N GLN A 157 4.28 -6.20 -8.88
CA GLN A 157 5.05 -7.25 -9.55
C GLN A 157 4.56 -8.65 -9.13
N HIS A 158 4.24 -8.81 -7.84
CA HIS A 158 3.72 -10.07 -7.32
C HIS A 158 2.24 -10.31 -7.64
N PHE A 159 1.46 -9.23 -7.80
CA PHE A 159 0.01 -9.30 -8.01
C PHE A 159 -0.40 -8.45 -9.21
N ALA A 160 -0.29 -9.02 -10.41
CA ALA A 160 -0.60 -8.31 -11.66
C ALA A 160 -2.04 -7.75 -11.70
N SER A 161 -3.00 -8.40 -11.02
CA SER A 161 -4.38 -7.92 -10.91
C SER A 161 -4.50 -6.55 -10.22
N PHE A 162 -3.53 -6.16 -9.39
CA PHE A 162 -3.54 -4.90 -8.66
C PHE A 162 -3.37 -3.69 -9.58
N LYS A 163 -2.80 -3.87 -10.78
CA LYS A 163 -2.71 -2.83 -11.81
C LYS A 163 -4.09 -2.31 -12.25
N TYR A 164 -5.13 -3.09 -11.96
CA TYR A 164 -6.49 -2.78 -12.34
C TYR A 164 -7.39 -2.40 -11.18
N SER A 165 -6.92 -2.48 -9.93
CA SER A 165 -7.68 -2.04 -8.76
C SER A 165 -7.64 -0.52 -8.67
N PRO A 166 -8.79 0.19 -8.74
CA PRO A 166 -8.84 1.63 -8.54
C PRO A 166 -8.19 2.08 -7.22
N ASP A 167 -8.45 1.35 -6.12
CA ASP A 167 -7.88 1.66 -4.81
C ASP A 167 -6.36 1.50 -4.81
N PHE A 168 -5.84 0.46 -5.48
CA PHE A 168 -4.40 0.23 -5.59
C PHE A 168 -3.73 1.28 -6.49
N ILE A 169 -4.34 1.65 -7.62
CA ILE A 169 -3.82 2.71 -8.51
C ILE A 169 -3.68 4.03 -7.73
N MET A 170 -4.70 4.39 -6.96
CA MET A 170 -4.67 5.59 -6.13
C MET A 170 -3.59 5.50 -5.04
N LEU A 171 -3.42 4.34 -4.40
CA LEU A 171 -2.31 4.10 -3.47
C LEU A 171 -0.95 4.29 -4.18
N ALA A 172 -0.78 3.74 -5.37
CA ALA A 172 0.45 3.87 -6.16
C ALA A 172 0.74 5.33 -6.53
N ARG A 173 -0.28 6.13 -6.85
CA ARG A 173 -0.16 7.58 -7.07
C ARG A 173 0.25 8.32 -5.81
N LEU A 174 -0.35 7.97 -4.67
CA LEU A 174 -0.04 8.56 -3.36
C LEU A 174 1.43 8.37 -2.98
N TYR A 175 1.99 7.21 -3.28
CA TYR A 175 3.42 6.92 -3.09
C TYR A 175 4.32 7.33 -4.27
N GLY A 176 3.75 7.88 -5.36
CA GLY A 176 4.50 8.34 -6.53
C GLY A 176 5.09 7.24 -7.41
N VAL A 177 4.57 6.01 -7.31
CA VAL A 177 5.01 4.82 -8.04
C VAL A 177 4.58 4.85 -9.51
N GLU A 178 3.47 5.52 -9.83
CA GLU A 178 2.95 5.65 -11.20
C GLU A 178 4.00 6.20 -12.18
N LYS A 179 4.82 7.16 -11.74
CA LYS A 179 5.87 7.79 -12.56
C LYS A 179 7.05 6.88 -12.91
N GLN A 180 7.26 5.81 -12.13
CA GLN A 180 8.35 4.86 -12.35
C GLN A 180 7.87 3.68 -13.19
N ASN A 181 6.56 3.41 -13.15
CA ASN A 181 5.92 2.29 -13.80
C ASN A 181 4.87 2.77 -14.81
N VAL A 182 5.15 3.87 -15.50
CA VAL A 182 4.24 4.55 -16.44
C VAL A 182 3.70 3.56 -17.47
N HIS A 183 4.51 2.61 -17.96
CA HIS A 183 4.07 1.57 -18.88
C HIS A 183 3.10 0.54 -18.25
N MET A 184 3.14 0.32 -16.95
CA MET A 184 2.21 -0.57 -16.23
C MET A 184 0.88 0.12 -15.89
N PHE A 185 0.85 1.46 -15.80
CA PHE A 185 -0.33 2.25 -15.45
C PHE A 185 -0.97 2.98 -16.65
N ASN A 186 -0.21 3.19 -17.74
CA ASN A 186 -0.67 3.87 -18.97
C ASN A 186 -1.77 3.13 -19.73
N PHE A 187 -2.13 1.92 -19.32
CA PHE A 187 -3.18 1.19 -19.99
C PHE A 187 -4.58 1.72 -19.67
N ASN A 188 -4.78 2.55 -18.64
CA ASN A 188 -6.11 2.63 -18.02
C ASN A 188 -6.77 4.01 -17.84
N VAL A 189 -6.20 5.10 -18.37
CA VAL A 189 -6.81 6.43 -18.16
C VAL A 189 -7.17 7.09 -19.49
N ASN A 190 -6.18 7.45 -20.32
CA ASN A 190 -6.44 8.35 -21.45
C ASN A 190 -7.22 7.77 -22.65
N LYS A 191 -7.23 6.45 -22.88
CA LYS A 191 -8.07 5.81 -23.92
C LYS A 191 -9.34 5.16 -23.35
N TYR A 192 -9.39 4.93 -22.05
CA TYR A 192 -10.46 4.21 -21.35
C TYR A 192 -11.52 5.18 -20.78
N GLU A 193 -11.13 6.41 -20.43
CA GLU A 193 -12.04 7.52 -20.09
C GLU A 193 -12.82 8.09 -21.28
N GLN A 194 -12.43 7.78 -22.51
CA GLN A 194 -13.07 8.30 -23.72
C GLN A 194 -14.35 7.56 -24.12
N SER A 195 -14.64 6.37 -23.57
CA SER A 195 -15.89 5.65 -23.84
C SER A 195 -17.02 6.19 -22.95
N LYS A 196 -17.99 6.88 -23.55
CA LYS A 196 -19.11 7.59 -22.88
C LYS A 196 -20.12 6.73 -22.11
N ASP A 197 -19.93 5.42 -21.99
CA ASP A 197 -20.94 4.52 -21.41
C ASP A 197 -20.45 3.91 -20.09
N SER A 198 -20.46 4.73 -19.05
CA SER A 198 -19.90 4.39 -17.73
C SER A 198 -20.65 3.25 -17.03
N ASN A 199 -21.95 3.05 -17.28
CA ASN A 199 -22.75 2.06 -16.55
C ASN A 199 -22.46 0.61 -16.97
N TYR A 200 -22.27 0.33 -18.27
CA TYR A 200 -21.99 -1.03 -18.76
C TYR A 200 -20.59 -1.52 -18.40
N ARG A 201 -19.64 -0.57 -18.32
CA ARG A 201 -18.25 -0.78 -17.91
C ARG A 201 -18.13 -1.27 -16.47
N TYR A 202 -18.87 -0.67 -15.53
CA TYR A 202 -18.85 -1.07 -14.12
C TYR A 202 -19.45 -2.46 -13.87
N GLU A 203 -20.40 -2.91 -14.68
CA GLU A 203 -21.00 -4.24 -14.51
C GLU A 203 -20.07 -5.37 -14.98
N ILE A 204 -19.28 -5.15 -16.02
CA ILE A 204 -18.35 -6.14 -16.56
C ILE A 204 -17.11 -6.29 -15.68
N GLU A 205 -16.53 -5.18 -15.21
CA GLU A 205 -15.37 -5.19 -14.29
C GLU A 205 -15.69 -5.85 -12.95
N ARG A 206 -16.95 -5.79 -12.49
CA ARG A 206 -17.42 -6.44 -11.27
C ARG A 206 -17.57 -7.96 -11.37
N ARG A 207 -17.51 -8.56 -12.57
CA ARG A 207 -17.67 -10.01 -12.73
C ARG A 207 -16.42 -10.74 -12.26
N ALA A 208 -16.60 -11.68 -11.32
CA ALA A 208 -15.55 -12.55 -10.84
C ALA A 208 -14.91 -13.31 -12.03
N GLY A 209 -13.65 -12.99 -12.32
CA GLY A 209 -12.91 -13.57 -13.44
C GLY A 209 -12.54 -12.59 -14.55
N PHE A 210 -13.09 -11.37 -14.59
CA PHE A 210 -12.69 -10.37 -15.58
C PHE A 210 -11.19 -10.07 -15.50
N HIS A 211 -10.70 -9.66 -14.33
CA HIS A 211 -9.26 -9.39 -14.16
C HIS A 211 -8.38 -10.65 -14.23
N LYS A 212 -8.92 -11.84 -13.92
CA LYS A 212 -8.17 -13.10 -13.91
C LYS A 212 -8.01 -13.70 -15.31
N TYR A 213 -9.03 -13.60 -16.16
CA TYR A 213 -9.08 -14.30 -17.44
C TYR A 213 -9.17 -13.35 -18.63
N ILE A 214 -9.97 -12.29 -18.53
CA ILE A 214 -10.23 -11.37 -19.65
C ILE A 214 -9.08 -10.38 -19.83
N MET A 215 -8.60 -9.74 -18.75
CA MET A 215 -7.53 -8.74 -18.85
C MET A 215 -6.22 -9.29 -19.46
N PRO A 216 -5.72 -10.48 -19.06
CA PRO A 216 -4.51 -11.04 -19.69
C PRO A 216 -4.68 -11.38 -21.18
N MET A 217 -5.91 -11.71 -21.63
CA MET A 217 -6.19 -11.94 -23.05
C MET A 217 -6.21 -10.62 -23.82
N LEU A 218 -6.85 -9.60 -23.24
CA LEU A 218 -6.85 -8.24 -23.79
C LEU A 218 -5.43 -7.71 -23.94
N GLU A 219 -4.58 -7.78 -22.92
CA GLU A 219 -3.18 -7.34 -23.00
C GLU A 219 -2.40 -8.03 -24.13
N LYS A 220 -2.63 -9.34 -24.35
CA LYS A 220 -1.97 -10.11 -25.41
C LYS A 220 -2.45 -9.75 -26.80
N GLU A 221 -3.72 -9.42 -26.97
CA GLU A 221 -4.32 -9.18 -28.27
C GLU A 221 -4.50 -7.69 -28.59
N LEU A 222 -4.30 -6.79 -27.62
CA LEU A 222 -4.70 -5.40 -27.76
C LEU A 222 -4.01 -4.66 -28.89
N HIS A 223 -2.75 -5.01 -29.15
CA HIS A 223 -1.95 -4.43 -30.23
C HIS A 223 -2.50 -4.76 -31.63
N LYS A 224 -3.47 -5.68 -31.72
CA LYS A 224 -4.13 -6.08 -32.96
C LYS A 224 -5.40 -5.29 -33.25
N PHE A 225 -5.83 -4.42 -32.33
CA PHE A 225 -7.07 -3.66 -32.45
C PHE A 225 -6.77 -2.18 -32.63
N ASP A 226 -7.20 -1.64 -33.76
CA ASP A 226 -7.14 -0.20 -34.04
C ASP A 226 -8.36 0.55 -33.46
N ASP A 227 -9.45 -0.16 -33.17
CA ASP A 227 -10.74 0.38 -32.73
C ASP A 227 -11.24 -0.27 -31.43
N LEU A 228 -11.68 0.58 -30.49
CA LEU A 228 -12.25 0.19 -29.19
C LEU A 228 -13.61 -0.48 -29.32
N GLU A 229 -14.38 -0.14 -30.36
CA GLU A 229 -15.69 -0.74 -30.59
C GLU A 229 -15.55 -2.23 -30.98
N GLU A 230 -14.52 -2.59 -31.74
CA GLU A 230 -14.19 -3.99 -32.06
C GLU A 230 -13.78 -4.78 -30.81
N VAL A 231 -12.99 -4.17 -29.91
CA VAL A 231 -12.60 -4.78 -28.64
C VAL A 231 -13.82 -5.04 -27.76
N ALA A 232 -14.73 -4.07 -27.64
CA ALA A 232 -15.95 -4.21 -26.86
C ALA A 232 -16.86 -5.33 -27.38
N VAL A 233 -17.03 -5.43 -28.71
CA VAL A 233 -17.82 -6.50 -29.33
C VAL A 233 -17.18 -7.87 -29.10
N ARG A 234 -15.86 -8.01 -29.25
CA ARG A 234 -15.17 -9.28 -28.98
C ARG A 234 -15.23 -9.67 -27.52
N LEU A 235 -15.04 -8.72 -26.60
CA LEU A 235 -15.19 -8.97 -25.17
C LEU A 235 -16.57 -9.48 -24.80
N LYS A 236 -17.61 -8.85 -25.36
CA LYS A 236 -18.99 -9.30 -25.19
C LYS A 236 -19.15 -10.74 -25.66
N ASN A 237 -18.62 -11.08 -26.83
CA ASN A 237 -18.69 -12.43 -27.37
C ASN A 237 -17.89 -13.45 -26.53
N THR A 238 -16.69 -13.09 -26.06
CA THR A 238 -15.86 -13.96 -25.20
C THR A 238 -16.49 -14.19 -23.83
N LEU A 239 -17.08 -13.16 -23.23
CA LEU A 239 -17.80 -13.28 -21.97
C LEU A 239 -19.05 -14.16 -22.11
N SER A 240 -19.84 -13.98 -23.18
CA SER A 240 -20.99 -14.85 -23.47
C SER A 240 -20.58 -16.31 -23.67
N LEU A 241 -19.43 -16.58 -24.29
CA LEU A 241 -18.91 -17.94 -24.46
C LEU A 241 -18.46 -18.57 -23.12
N LEU A 242 -17.76 -17.81 -22.28
CA LEU A 242 -17.32 -18.27 -20.96
C LEU A 242 -18.49 -18.53 -20.00
N GLU A 243 -19.58 -17.77 -20.14
CA GLU A 243 -20.81 -17.98 -19.37
C GLU A 243 -21.54 -19.25 -19.82
N PHE A 244 -21.59 -19.49 -21.13
CA PHE A 244 -22.15 -20.73 -21.70
C PHE A 244 -21.38 -21.99 -21.28
N GLU A 245 -20.04 -21.93 -21.22
CA GLU A 245 -19.22 -23.06 -20.74
C GLU A 245 -19.46 -23.37 -19.25
N LYS A 246 -19.61 -22.34 -18.41
CA LYS A 246 -19.92 -22.53 -16.98
C LYS A 246 -21.32 -23.09 -16.71
N GLU A 247 -22.29 -22.85 -17.59
CA GLU A 247 -23.62 -23.44 -17.49
C GLU A 247 -23.58 -24.93 -17.85
N LYS A 248 -22.79 -25.32 -18.87
CA LYS A 248 -22.56 -26.73 -19.21
C LYS A 248 -21.84 -27.54 -18.14
N GLU A 249 -20.97 -26.92 -17.35
CA GLU A 249 -20.30 -27.61 -16.23
C GLU A 249 -21.21 -27.84 -15.02
N LYS A 250 -22.41 -27.26 -15.00
CA LYS A 250 -23.41 -27.41 -13.94
C LYS A 250 -24.53 -28.41 -14.28
N GLU A 251 -24.62 -28.85 -15.54
CA GLU A 251 -25.51 -29.92 -16.00
C GLU A 251 -24.81 -31.29 -15.94
#